data_AF-A0A085W9P0-F1
#
_entry.id   AF-A0A085W9P0-F1
#
_cell.length_a   1.000
_cell.length_b   1.000
_cell.length_c   1.000
_cell.angle_alpha   90.00
_cell.angle_beta   90.00
_cell.angle_gamma   90.00
#
_symmetry.space_group_name_H-M   'P 1'
#
loop_
_entity.id
_entity.type
_entity.pdbx_description
1 polymer ?
#
loop_
_entity_poly.entity_id
_entity_poly.type
_entity_poly.pdbx_seq_one_letter_code
_entity_poly.pdbx_strand_id
1 'polypeptide(L)'
;MQPEPLERLQKEGLRGLKGYRTELRFRKKNPPELLEMELLPYGQLHPDCLPPDRPAPCSKCGRQGWTRPSEPLLDAETLPQVRLAGFLTMIIATERFVEAVRRLGYEQDIAFRELPVRGVRAEERRD
;
A
#
# COMPACT_ATOMS: atom_id res chain seq x y z
N MET A 1 -26.35 -11.65 -9.46
CA MET A 1 -25.58 -11.01 -8.37
C MET A 1 -24.25 -10.63 -8.99
N GLN A 2 -23.92 -9.34 -9.09
CA GLN A 2 -22.61 -8.91 -9.61
C GLN A 2 -21.53 -9.39 -8.63
N PRO A 3 -20.37 -9.92 -9.10
CA PRO A 3 -19.30 -10.31 -8.19
C PRO A 3 -18.84 -9.10 -7.39
N GLU A 4 -18.60 -9.31 -6.10
CA GLU A 4 -18.21 -8.27 -5.16
C GLU A 4 -16.88 -7.64 -5.62
N PRO A 5 -16.66 -6.30 -5.50
CA PRO A 5 -15.51 -5.62 -6.11
C PRO A 5 -14.14 -6.25 -5.80
N LEU A 6 -13.97 -6.82 -4.60
CA LEU A 6 -12.78 -7.56 -4.21
C LEU A 6 -12.56 -8.82 -5.04
N GLU A 7 -13.61 -9.60 -5.31
CA GLU A 7 -13.52 -10.80 -6.15
C GLU A 7 -13.07 -10.46 -7.58
N ARG A 8 -13.53 -9.31 -8.11
CA ARG A 8 -13.10 -8.83 -9.43
C ARG A 8 -11.61 -8.48 -9.43
N LEU A 9 -11.13 -7.80 -8.40
CA LEU A 9 -9.70 -7.51 -8.23
C LEU A 9 -8.86 -8.78 -8.08
N GLN A 10 -9.34 -9.78 -7.33
CA GLN A 10 -8.66 -11.07 -7.18
C GLN A 10 -8.60 -11.85 -8.50
N LYS A 11 -9.62 -11.75 -9.36
CA LYS A 11 -9.65 -12.36 -10.69
C LYS A 11 -8.63 -11.76 -11.68
N GLU A 12 -8.16 -10.54 -11.45
CA GLU A 12 -7.03 -9.94 -12.20
C GLU A 12 -5.66 -10.53 -11.77
N GLY A 13 -5.64 -11.55 -10.91
CA GLY A 13 -4.42 -12.22 -10.46
C GLY A 13 -3.65 -11.43 -9.40
N LEU A 14 -4.30 -10.45 -8.75
CA LEU A 14 -3.75 -9.73 -7.62
C LEU A 14 -3.66 -10.65 -6.39
N ARG A 15 -2.46 -10.74 -5.80
CA ARG A 15 -2.20 -11.60 -4.64
C ARG A 15 -2.20 -10.77 -3.36
N GLY A 16 -2.59 -11.39 -2.25
CA GLY A 16 -2.50 -10.77 -0.92
C GLY A 16 -3.62 -9.77 -0.60
N LEU A 17 -4.65 -9.63 -1.45
CA LEU A 17 -5.83 -8.82 -1.15
C LEU A 17 -6.81 -9.62 -0.29
N LYS A 18 -6.96 -9.20 0.97
CA LYS A 18 -7.98 -9.71 1.89
C LYS A 18 -8.90 -8.58 2.33
N GLY A 19 -10.19 -8.86 2.38
CA GLY A 19 -11.20 -7.97 2.93
C GLY A 19 -11.93 -8.64 4.08
N TYR A 20 -12.29 -7.85 5.08
CA TYR A 20 -13.06 -8.28 6.25
C TYR A 20 -14.34 -7.48 6.32
N ARG A 21 -15.43 -8.12 6.77
CA ARG A 21 -16.70 -7.42 6.94
C ARG A 21 -16.56 -6.36 8.02
N THR A 22 -16.97 -5.13 7.69
CA THR A 22 -16.96 -4.04 8.67
C THR A 22 -18.14 -4.13 9.64
N GLU A 23 -17.98 -3.56 10.84
CA GLU A 23 -19.06 -3.37 11.81
C GLU A 23 -19.81 -2.03 11.62
N LEU A 24 -19.46 -1.26 10.58
CA LEU A 24 -20.11 0.02 10.28
C LEU A 24 -21.62 -0.14 10.07
N ARG A 25 -22.38 0.72 10.75
CA ARG A 25 -23.84 0.79 10.64
C ARG A 25 -24.24 2.03 9.87
N PHE A 26 -25.05 1.84 8.84
CA PHE A 26 -25.58 2.93 8.04
C PHE A 26 -26.97 3.32 8.52
N ARG A 27 -27.26 4.63 8.51
CA ARG A 27 -28.61 5.14 8.78
C ARG A 27 -29.59 4.93 7.61
N LYS A 28 -29.07 4.70 6.39
CA LYS A 28 -29.89 4.56 5.17
C LYS A 28 -30.42 3.12 4.99
N LYS A 29 -31.60 3.00 4.37
CA LYS A 29 -32.16 1.71 3.94
C LYS A 29 -31.28 1.12 2.82
N ASN A 30 -30.98 -0.18 2.90
CA ASN A 30 -30.16 -0.94 1.94
C ASN A 30 -28.76 -0.32 1.72
N PRO A 31 -27.88 -0.32 2.74
CA PRO A 31 -26.52 0.16 2.54
C PRO A 31 -25.70 -0.76 1.63
N PRO A 32 -24.66 -0.22 0.96
CA PRO A 32 -23.67 -1.07 0.31
C PRO A 32 -22.95 -1.90 1.37
N GLU A 33 -22.52 -3.10 0.98
CA GLU A 33 -21.53 -3.84 1.74
C GLU A 33 -20.19 -3.12 1.61
N LEU A 34 -19.54 -2.84 2.74
CA LEU A 34 -18.18 -2.31 2.79
C LEU A 34 -17.27 -3.34 3.45
N LEU A 35 -16.06 -3.49 2.90
CA LEU A 35 -15.01 -4.31 3.46
C LEU A 35 -13.87 -3.45 4.00
N GLU A 36 -13.29 -3.89 5.11
CA GLU A 36 -12.02 -3.41 5.63
C GLU A 36 -10.89 -4.21 4.99
N MET A 37 -9.99 -3.53 4.28
CA MET A 37 -8.89 -4.17 3.56
C MET A 37 -7.71 -4.45 4.48
N GLU A 38 -7.15 -5.66 4.42
CA GLU A 38 -5.89 -5.98 5.07
C GLU A 38 -4.75 -5.24 4.36
N LEU A 39 -4.00 -4.46 5.13
CA LEU A 39 -3.02 -3.52 4.63
C LEU A 39 -1.70 -3.70 5.40
N LEU A 40 -0.98 -4.76 5.06
CA LEU A 40 0.23 -5.19 5.74
C LEU A 40 1.40 -4.21 5.49
N PRO A 41 2.13 -3.77 6.53
CA PRO A 41 3.20 -2.78 6.41
C PRO A 41 4.50 -3.43 5.93
N TYR A 42 4.61 -3.71 4.63
CA TYR A 42 5.81 -4.18 3.96
C TYR A 42 6.54 -3.09 3.14
N GLY A 43 7.87 -3.18 3.08
CA GLY A 43 8.68 -2.18 2.39
C GLY A 43 9.07 -1.02 3.27
N GLN A 44 10.17 -0.38 2.89
CA GLN A 44 10.79 0.72 3.61
C GLN A 44 11.14 1.86 2.65
N LEU A 45 11.30 3.06 3.22
CA LEU A 45 11.88 4.17 2.50
C LEU A 45 13.38 3.95 2.42
N HIS A 46 13.97 4.26 1.27
CA HIS A 46 15.40 4.20 1.09
C HIS A 46 16.09 5.22 2.02
N PRO A 47 17.21 4.85 2.69
CA PRO A 47 17.93 5.74 3.60
C PRO A 47 18.26 7.13 3.02
N ASP A 48 18.53 7.22 1.72
CA ASP A 48 18.85 8.47 1.01
C ASP A 48 17.75 9.54 1.07
N CYS A 49 16.47 9.16 1.28
CA CYS A 49 15.38 10.13 1.42
C CYS A 49 15.02 10.44 2.88
N LEU A 50 15.75 9.87 3.83
CA LEU A 50 15.51 10.05 5.26
C LEU A 50 16.43 11.14 5.83
N PRO A 51 15.98 11.87 6.88
CA PRO A 51 16.84 12.86 7.52
C PRO A 51 18.16 12.25 8.02
N PRO A 52 19.30 12.95 7.90
CA PRO A 52 20.57 12.46 8.42
C PRO A 52 20.61 12.45 9.95
N ASP A 53 19.87 13.36 10.59
CA ASP A 53 19.79 13.58 12.04
C ASP A 53 18.60 12.85 12.69
N ARG A 54 18.31 11.63 12.25
CA ARG A 54 17.19 10.85 12.78
C ARG A 54 17.35 10.59 14.29
N PRO A 55 16.32 10.87 15.11
CA PRO A 55 16.36 10.52 16.52
C PRO A 55 16.47 9.01 16.68
N ALA A 56 17.13 8.53 17.74
CA ALA A 56 17.13 7.09 18.05
C ALA A 56 15.68 6.57 18.23
N PRO A 57 15.41 5.29 17.88
CA PRO A 57 14.13 4.67 18.17
C PRO A 57 13.74 4.79 19.64
N CYS A 58 12.46 5.01 19.94
CA CYS A 58 11.96 5.06 21.31
C CYS A 58 12.26 3.75 22.04
N SER A 59 12.91 3.81 23.20
CA SER A 59 13.28 2.62 23.99
C SER A 59 12.08 1.79 24.49
N LYS A 60 10.87 2.36 24.50
CA LYS A 60 9.65 1.66 24.94
C LYS A 60 8.88 1.00 23.81
N CYS A 61 8.74 1.68 22.67
CA CYS A 61 7.87 1.22 21.57
C CYS A 61 8.59 1.04 20.24
N GLY A 62 9.90 1.31 20.16
CA GLY A 62 10.70 1.21 18.94
C GLY A 62 10.35 2.25 17.86
N ARG A 63 9.35 3.12 18.10
CA ARG A 63 8.95 4.14 17.12
C ARG A 63 10.08 5.15 16.93
N GLN A 64 10.42 5.40 15.68
CA GLN A 64 11.30 6.49 15.27
C GLN A 64 10.44 7.59 14.64
N GLY A 65 10.43 8.77 15.26
CA GLY A 65 9.56 9.88 14.87
C GLY A 65 10.26 10.80 13.88
N TRP A 66 9.85 10.77 12.62
CA TRP A 66 10.24 11.77 11.62
C TRP A 66 9.06 12.09 10.69
N THR A 67 9.15 13.23 10.03
CA THR A 67 8.16 13.68 9.06
C THR A 67 8.31 12.87 7.76
N ARG A 68 7.19 12.68 7.05
CA ARG A 68 7.20 12.10 5.70
C ARG A 68 8.07 12.97 4.77
N PRO A 69 9.03 12.40 4.04
CA PRO A 69 9.79 13.15 3.05
C PRO A 69 8.89 13.78 1.97
N SER A 70 9.23 14.97 1.51
CA SER A 70 8.55 15.63 0.38
C SER A 70 8.67 14.78 -0.91
N GLU A 71 9.82 14.16 -1.08
CA GLU A 71 10.18 13.26 -2.18
C GLU A 71 10.48 11.85 -1.62
N PRO A 72 9.46 11.01 -1.40
CA PRO A 72 9.68 9.64 -0.93
C PRO A 72 10.40 8.80 -1.98
N LEU A 73 11.42 8.08 -1.55
CA LEU A 73 12.16 7.10 -2.35
C LEU A 73 11.96 5.72 -1.73
N LEU A 74 11.49 4.75 -2.51
CA LEU A 74 11.27 3.38 -2.04
C LEU A 74 12.56 2.56 -2.13
N ASP A 75 12.81 1.71 -1.13
CA ASP A 75 13.91 0.75 -1.13
C ASP A 75 13.50 -0.54 -1.83
N ALA A 76 14.05 -0.78 -3.03
CA ALA A 76 13.75 -1.93 -3.88
C ALA A 76 13.91 -3.28 -3.18
N GLU A 77 14.88 -3.41 -2.27
CA GLU A 77 15.19 -4.67 -1.61
C GLU A 77 14.11 -5.07 -0.60
N THR A 78 13.32 -4.10 -0.17
CA THR A 78 12.31 -4.27 0.87
C THR A 78 10.89 -4.42 0.34
N LEU A 79 10.65 -4.21 -0.96
CA LEU A 79 9.30 -4.17 -1.55
C LEU A 79 8.74 -5.58 -1.88
N PRO A 80 7.66 -6.01 -1.20
CA PRO A 80 6.70 -6.95 -1.78
C PRO A 80 5.38 -6.24 -2.15
N GLN A 81 4.36 -7.02 -2.52
CA GLN A 81 3.21 -6.58 -3.30
C GLN A 81 2.29 -5.48 -2.69
N VAL A 82 2.38 -5.06 -1.41
CA VAL A 82 1.62 -3.87 -0.92
C VAL A 82 2.08 -3.31 0.45
N ARG A 83 2.02 -1.96 0.54
CA ARG A 83 2.11 -1.00 1.69
C ARG A 83 3.37 -0.85 2.54
N LEU A 84 4.01 0.32 2.44
CA LEU A 84 5.16 0.79 3.23
C LEU A 84 4.99 0.74 4.78
N ALA A 85 6.00 0.23 5.49
CA ALA A 85 6.14 0.36 6.94
C ALA A 85 6.59 1.77 7.35
N GLY A 86 5.94 2.36 8.36
CA GLY A 86 6.38 3.62 8.99
C GLY A 86 5.53 4.86 8.68
N PHE A 87 4.65 4.82 7.68
CA PHE A 87 3.74 5.93 7.35
C PHE A 87 2.31 5.44 7.16
N LEU A 88 1.49 5.57 8.21
CA LEU A 88 0.07 5.17 8.17
C LEU A 88 -0.74 5.90 7.09
N THR A 89 -0.29 7.09 6.67
CA THR A 89 -0.96 7.92 5.67
C THR A 89 -0.56 7.64 4.23
N MET A 90 0.40 6.73 3.98
CA MET A 90 0.80 6.35 2.63
C MET A 90 0.30 4.95 2.30
N ILE A 91 -0.45 4.84 1.20
CA ILE A 91 -0.85 3.57 0.60
C ILE A 91 -0.01 3.41 -0.66
N ILE A 92 0.85 2.39 -0.68
CA ILE A 92 1.67 2.03 -1.83
C ILE A 92 1.09 0.79 -2.46
N ALA A 93 0.85 0.86 -3.77
CA ALA A 93 0.37 -0.24 -4.58
C ALA A 93 1.38 -0.55 -5.69
N THR A 94 1.43 -1.81 -6.13
CA THR A 94 2.22 -2.20 -7.31
C THR A 94 1.59 -1.69 -8.60
N GLU A 95 2.39 -1.58 -9.66
CA GLU A 95 1.89 -1.25 -11.01
C GLU A 95 0.76 -2.19 -11.45
N ARG A 96 0.90 -3.50 -11.22
CA ARG A 96 -0.15 -4.51 -11.50
C ARG A 96 -1.48 -4.19 -10.82
N PHE A 97 -1.45 -3.69 -9.59
CA PHE A 97 -2.67 -3.26 -8.89
C PHE A 97 -3.28 -2.03 -9.56
N VAL A 98 -2.46 -1.02 -9.90
CA VAL A 98 -2.90 0.20 -10.58
C VAL A 98 -3.55 -0.12 -11.93
N GLU A 99 -2.93 -1.01 -12.72
CA GLU A 99 -3.47 -1.48 -14.00
C GLU A 99 -4.81 -2.20 -13.84
N ALA A 100 -4.95 -3.07 -12.84
CA ALA A 100 -6.19 -3.78 -12.56
C ALA A 100 -7.32 -2.81 -12.16
N VAL A 101 -7.03 -1.82 -11.29
CA VAL A 101 -8.01 -0.78 -10.91
C VAL A 101 -8.48 -0.01 -12.15
N ARG A 102 -7.55 0.42 -13.02
CA ARG A 102 -7.87 1.12 -14.27
C ARG A 102 -8.70 0.27 -15.22
N ARG A 103 -8.32 -1.00 -15.41
CA ARG A 103 -9.05 -1.94 -16.29
C ARG A 103 -10.48 -2.19 -15.82
N LEU A 104 -10.68 -2.28 -14.52
CA LEU A 104 -12.00 -2.50 -13.91
C LEU A 104 -12.84 -1.22 -13.81
N GLY A 105 -12.25 -0.06 -14.13
CA GLY A 105 -12.88 1.25 -14.06
C GLY A 105 -13.19 1.64 -12.63
N TYR A 106 -12.23 1.50 -11.72
CA TYR A 106 -12.37 1.85 -10.29
C TYR A 106 -11.59 3.11 -9.89
N GLU A 107 -11.00 3.84 -10.85
CA GLU A 107 -10.14 4.99 -10.59
C GLU A 107 -10.89 6.32 -10.35
N GLN A 108 -12.22 6.36 -10.40
CA GLN A 108 -12.97 7.62 -10.35
C GLN A 108 -12.68 8.44 -9.09
N ASP A 109 -12.46 7.75 -7.97
CA ASP A 109 -12.21 8.34 -6.66
C ASP A 109 -10.77 8.09 -6.15
N ILE A 110 -9.85 7.64 -7.03
CA ILE A 110 -8.47 7.27 -6.66
C ILE A 110 -7.47 7.97 -7.58
N ALA A 111 -6.59 8.79 -6.99
CA ALA A 111 -5.45 9.36 -7.70
C ALA A 111 -4.18 8.51 -7.48
N PHE A 112 -3.48 8.21 -8.57
CA PHE A 112 -2.20 7.49 -8.53
C PHE A 112 -1.04 8.45 -8.80
N ARG A 113 0.02 8.34 -8.00
CA ARG A 113 1.30 9.00 -8.22
C ARG A 113 2.40 7.97 -8.21
N GLU A 114 3.18 7.92 -9.28
CA GLU A 114 4.36 7.06 -9.35
C GLU A 114 5.43 7.51 -8.34
N LEU A 115 6.15 6.55 -7.77
CA LEU A 115 7.22 6.83 -6.81
C LEU A 115 8.53 6.25 -7.32
N PRO A 116 9.64 6.99 -7.18
CA PRO A 116 10.95 6.46 -7.53
C PRO A 116 11.32 5.30 -6.59
N VAL A 117 12.07 4.36 -7.14
CA VAL A 117 12.61 3.19 -6.45
C VAL A 117 14.14 3.20 -6.57
N ARG A 118 14.85 2.76 -5.52
CA ARG A 118 16.31 2.65 -5.48
C ARG A 118 16.75 1.26 -5.06
N GLY A 119 17.72 0.70 -5.78
CA GLY A 119 18.24 -0.66 -5.58
C GLY A 119 17.88 -1.60 -6.72
N VAL A 120 18.42 -2.83 -6.68
CA VAL A 120 18.14 -3.89 -7.66
C VAL A 120 17.19 -4.89 -7.03
N ARG A 121 16.08 -5.22 -7.69
CA ARG A 121 15.15 -6.21 -7.15
C ARG A 121 15.84 -7.58 -7.12
N ALA A 122 15.59 -8.37 -6.08
CA ALA A 122 16.16 -9.72 -5.98
C ALA A 122 15.80 -10.64 -7.18
N GLU A 123 14.75 -10.29 -7.93
CA GLU A 123 14.30 -10.96 -9.15
C GLU A 123 15.20 -10.69 -10.37
N GLU A 124 15.95 -9.58 -10.38
CA GLU A 124 16.89 -9.18 -11.45
C GLU A 124 18.35 -9.59 -11.16
N ARG A 125 18.61 -10.20 -10.00
CA ARG A 125 19.92 -10.79 -9.62
C ARG A 125 20.07 -12.24 -10.10
N ARG A 126 19.34 -12.61 -11.15
CA ARG A 126 19.38 -13.93 -11.78
C ARG A 126 19.72 -13.79 -13.26
N ASP A 127 20.90 -13.24 -13.52
CA ASP A 127 21.64 -13.33 -14.79
C ASP A 127 23.12 -13.57 -14.47
#